data_AF-X1A7A1-F1
#
_entry.id   AF-X1A7A1-F1
#
_cell.length_a   1.000
_cell.length_b   1.000
_cell.length_c   1.000
_cell.angle_alpha   90.00
_cell.angle_beta   90.00
_cell.angle_gamma   90.00
#
_symmetry.space_group_name_H-M   'P 1'
#
loop_
_entity.id
_entity.type
_entity.pdbx_description
1 polymer ?
#
loop_
_entity_poly.entity_id
_entity_poly.type
_entity_poly.pdbx_seq_one_letter_code
_entity_poly.pdbx_strand_id
1 'polypeptide(L)'
;AGELKSMTPVNAAEKAYAIRGLVEAKRTLGGQIEKISSLASEFLADFDMTKGFFKSQNTYTIDDVAIIVGALNAMRIFESAEVDELKAEEVFTLFFDTILNQAGMQQSAPPLPVAKSKFEYEGEPEIYFRHPDVPFPPMAGGEYGIAPVFASSVTYRDGKWEIDRTFDAAGAMHASNEMIWLHHDEVDGFPIL
;
A
#
# COMPACT_ATOMS: atom_id res chain seq x y z
N ALA A 1 -18.03 -2.65 15.05
CA ALA A 1 -18.63 -3.16 13.79
C ALA A 1 -19.87 -2.39 13.32
N GLY A 2 -20.80 -1.98 14.20
CA GLY A 2 -22.05 -1.31 13.78
C GLY A 2 -21.87 -0.08 12.88
N GLU A 3 -20.96 0.84 13.25
CA GLU A 3 -20.69 2.05 12.47
C GLU A 3 -20.09 1.75 11.08
N LEU A 4 -19.13 0.82 11.00
CA LEU A 4 -18.54 0.36 9.73
C LEU A 4 -19.59 -0.32 8.84
N LYS A 5 -20.53 -1.05 9.44
CA LYS A 5 -21.66 -1.66 8.73
C LYS A 5 -22.61 -0.61 8.15
N SER A 6 -22.74 0.56 8.76
CA SER A 6 -23.56 1.68 8.23
C SER A 6 -22.81 2.64 7.31
N MET A 7 -21.47 2.56 7.23
CA MET A 7 -20.67 3.47 6.41
C MET A 7 -21.03 3.35 4.92
N THR A 8 -21.10 4.50 4.24
CA THR A 8 -21.33 4.64 2.80
C THR A 8 -20.08 5.23 2.14
N PRO A 9 -19.01 4.44 1.97
CA PRO A 9 -17.71 4.94 1.51
C PRO A 9 -17.78 5.39 0.05
N VAL A 10 -17.18 6.53 -0.27
CA VAL A 10 -17.26 7.14 -1.61
C VAL A 10 -15.98 7.00 -2.43
N ASN A 11 -14.85 6.69 -1.79
CA ASN A 11 -13.56 6.49 -2.45
C ASN A 11 -12.87 5.19 -2.00
N ALA A 12 -11.73 4.89 -2.62
CA ALA A 12 -10.96 3.68 -2.36
C ALA A 12 -10.45 3.61 -0.91
N ALA A 13 -9.89 4.71 -0.38
CA ALA A 13 -9.39 4.75 0.99
C ALA A 13 -10.49 4.49 2.03
N GLU A 14 -11.67 5.11 1.89
CA GLU A 14 -12.81 4.88 2.77
C GLU A 14 -13.35 3.45 2.70
N LYS A 15 -13.41 2.87 1.50
CA LYS A 15 -13.78 1.46 1.31
C LYS A 15 -12.76 0.53 1.98
N ALA A 16 -11.48 0.78 1.76
CA ALA A 16 -10.39 0.03 2.36
C ALA A 16 -10.42 0.12 3.90
N TYR A 17 -10.66 1.31 4.45
CA TYR A 17 -10.82 1.51 5.89
C TYR A 17 -11.96 0.65 6.46
N ALA A 18 -13.11 0.65 5.80
CA ALA A 18 -14.25 -0.17 6.20
C ALA A 18 -13.92 -1.67 6.11
N ILE A 19 -13.29 -2.12 5.02
CA ILE A 19 -12.88 -3.52 4.84
C ILE A 19 -11.92 -3.93 5.97
N ARG A 20 -10.81 -3.20 6.14
CA ARG A 20 -9.79 -3.46 7.17
C ARG A 20 -10.41 -3.61 8.56
N GLY A 21 -11.26 -2.67 8.95
CA GLY A 21 -11.91 -2.67 10.26
C GLY A 21 -12.97 -3.77 10.42
N LEU A 22 -13.68 -4.14 9.35
CA LEU A 22 -14.66 -5.24 9.40
C LEU A 22 -13.97 -6.60 9.48
N VAL A 23 -12.86 -6.81 8.75
CA VAL A 23 -12.05 -8.03 8.85
C VAL A 23 -11.54 -8.20 10.28
N GLU A 24 -10.98 -7.16 10.89
CA GLU A 24 -10.53 -7.25 12.29
C GLU A 24 -11.67 -7.46 13.29
N ALA A 25 -12.83 -6.86 13.04
CA ALA A 25 -14.02 -7.12 13.84
C ALA A 25 -14.44 -8.59 13.73
N LYS A 26 -14.43 -9.19 12.54
CA LYS A 26 -14.72 -10.63 12.32
C LYS A 26 -13.70 -11.50 13.07
N ARG A 27 -12.42 -11.18 12.98
CA ARG A 27 -11.34 -11.91 13.67
C ARG A 27 -11.45 -11.85 15.20
N THR A 28 -11.77 -10.68 15.74
CA THR A 28 -11.79 -10.43 17.18
C THR A 28 -13.08 -10.89 17.84
N LEU A 29 -14.23 -10.66 17.19
CA LEU A 29 -15.55 -10.90 17.77
C LEU A 29 -16.17 -12.23 17.30
N GLY A 30 -15.64 -12.83 16.24
CA GLY A 30 -16.19 -14.00 15.59
C GLY A 30 -17.46 -13.73 14.78
N GLY A 31 -17.91 -14.76 14.04
CA GLY A 31 -19.11 -14.72 13.21
C GLY A 31 -18.89 -14.23 11.78
N GLN A 32 -19.91 -14.37 10.93
CA GLN A 32 -19.85 -13.88 9.55
C GLN A 32 -20.24 -12.40 9.46
N ILE A 33 -19.57 -11.67 8.57
CA ILE A 33 -19.86 -10.28 8.25
C ILE A 33 -20.02 -10.16 6.73
N GLU A 34 -21.24 -10.37 6.24
CA GLU A 34 -21.57 -10.38 4.80
C GLU A 34 -21.10 -9.12 4.05
N LYS A 35 -21.07 -7.97 4.73
CA LYS A 35 -20.63 -6.69 4.14
C LYS A 35 -19.16 -6.69 3.67
N ILE A 36 -18.31 -7.58 4.21
CA ILE A 36 -16.90 -7.67 3.80
C ILE A 36 -16.82 -8.03 2.31
N SER A 37 -17.48 -9.11 1.90
CA SER A 37 -17.40 -9.62 0.52
C SER A 37 -17.97 -8.62 -0.50
N SER A 38 -19.08 -7.94 -0.17
CA SER A 38 -19.66 -6.92 -1.06
C SER A 38 -18.75 -5.69 -1.21
N LEU A 39 -18.21 -5.17 -0.10
CA LEU A 39 -17.28 -4.03 -0.14
C LEU A 39 -15.98 -4.39 -0.86
N ALA A 40 -15.42 -5.57 -0.60
CA ALA A 40 -14.21 -6.07 -1.27
C ALA A 40 -14.41 -6.14 -2.79
N SER A 41 -15.55 -6.68 -3.23
CA SER A 41 -15.90 -6.76 -4.65
C SER A 41 -15.98 -5.37 -5.30
N GLU A 42 -16.65 -4.41 -4.64
CA GLU A 42 -16.74 -3.02 -5.13
C GLU A 42 -15.39 -2.31 -5.15
N PHE A 43 -14.56 -2.56 -4.14
CA PHE A 43 -13.22 -1.98 -4.02
C PHE A 43 -12.30 -2.49 -5.14
N LEU A 44 -12.23 -3.81 -5.34
CA LEU A 44 -11.40 -4.41 -6.39
C LEU A 44 -11.87 -4.02 -7.80
N ALA A 45 -13.19 -3.91 -8.02
CA ALA A 45 -13.76 -3.47 -9.30
C ALA A 45 -13.46 -2.00 -9.64
N ASP A 46 -13.27 -1.16 -8.61
CA ASP A 46 -12.93 0.25 -8.78
C ASP A 46 -11.47 0.45 -9.26
N PHE A 47 -10.60 -0.53 -9.04
CA PHE A 47 -9.22 -0.47 -9.50
C PHE A 47 -9.13 -0.48 -11.03
N ASP A 48 -8.35 0.45 -11.61
CA ASP A 48 -8.03 0.47 -13.03
C ASP A 48 -6.73 -0.31 -13.27
N MET A 49 -6.86 -1.57 -13.68
CA MET A 49 -5.72 -2.46 -13.98
C MET A 49 -4.77 -1.90 -15.05
N THR A 50 -5.23 -0.98 -15.89
CA THR A 50 -4.40 -0.38 -16.95
C THR A 50 -3.59 0.81 -16.45
N LYS A 51 -4.08 1.50 -15.42
CA LYS A 51 -3.44 2.69 -14.86
C LYS A 51 -2.72 2.42 -13.53
N GLY A 52 -3.09 1.36 -12.83
CA GLY A 52 -2.50 0.95 -11.55
C GLY A 52 -2.97 1.77 -10.35
N PHE A 53 -4.11 2.46 -10.45
CA PHE A 53 -4.73 3.17 -9.32
C PHE A 53 -6.26 3.14 -9.41
N PHE A 54 -6.93 3.55 -8.32
CA PHE A 54 -8.39 3.46 -8.19
C PHE A 54 -9.11 4.57 -8.95
N LYS A 55 -10.21 4.25 -9.65
CA LYS A 55 -10.97 5.24 -10.44
C LYS A 55 -11.63 6.29 -9.55
N SER A 56 -12.00 5.92 -8.32
CA SER A 56 -12.63 6.81 -7.35
C SER A 56 -11.68 7.77 -6.64
N GLN A 57 -10.36 7.66 -6.85
CA GLN A 57 -9.38 8.44 -6.10
C GLN A 57 -8.18 8.82 -6.98
N ASN A 58 -7.87 10.10 -7.04
CA ASN A 58 -6.71 10.62 -7.79
C ASN A 58 -5.65 11.26 -6.90
N THR A 59 -5.93 11.44 -5.61
CA THR A 59 -4.98 11.93 -4.60
C THR A 59 -4.85 10.88 -3.53
N TYR A 60 -3.63 10.51 -3.20
CA TYR A 60 -3.32 9.55 -2.15
C TYR A 60 -2.40 10.22 -1.14
N THR A 61 -2.86 10.36 0.09
CA THR A 61 -1.96 10.63 1.21
C THR A 61 -1.21 9.35 1.60
N ILE A 62 -0.12 9.47 2.34
CA ILE A 62 0.57 8.28 2.85
C ILE A 62 -0.31 7.46 3.80
N ASP A 63 -1.24 8.09 4.51
CA ASP A 63 -2.23 7.38 5.34
C ASP A 63 -3.26 6.61 4.48
N ASP A 64 -3.73 7.20 3.38
CA ASP A 64 -4.60 6.48 2.42
C ASP A 64 -3.90 5.23 1.87
N VAL A 65 -2.61 5.36 1.55
CA VAL A 65 -1.78 4.23 1.10
C VAL A 65 -1.70 3.16 2.17
N ALA A 66 -1.47 3.54 3.43
CA ALA A 66 -1.45 2.60 4.56
C ALA A 66 -2.76 1.83 4.68
N ILE A 67 -3.88 2.55 4.66
CA ILE A 67 -5.24 1.98 4.75
C ILE A 67 -5.51 0.99 3.61
N ILE A 68 -5.17 1.37 2.38
CA ILE A 68 -5.37 0.54 1.18
C ILE A 68 -4.52 -0.73 1.24
N VAL A 69 -3.22 -0.60 1.55
CA VAL A 69 -2.30 -1.74 1.69
C VAL A 69 -2.78 -2.67 2.80
N GLY A 70 -3.15 -2.13 3.96
CA GLY A 70 -3.67 -2.91 5.07
C GLY A 70 -4.94 -3.67 4.72
N ALA A 71 -5.88 -3.05 3.99
CA ALA A 71 -7.10 -3.72 3.55
C ALA A 71 -6.81 -4.87 2.58
N LEU A 72 -5.90 -4.66 1.61
CA LEU A 72 -5.47 -5.69 0.68
C LEU A 72 -4.79 -6.86 1.40
N ASN A 73 -3.90 -6.58 2.35
CA ASN A 73 -3.29 -7.61 3.19
C ASN A 73 -4.33 -8.36 4.01
N ALA A 74 -5.27 -7.66 4.66
CA ALA A 74 -6.32 -8.30 5.44
C ALA A 74 -7.20 -9.23 4.59
N MET A 75 -7.54 -8.82 3.35
CA MET A 75 -8.29 -9.67 2.42
C MET A 75 -7.50 -10.91 2.01
N ARG A 76 -6.24 -10.74 1.62
CA ARG A 76 -5.35 -11.85 1.20
C ARG A 76 -5.15 -12.88 2.31
N ILE A 77 -4.95 -12.41 3.54
CA ILE A 77 -4.56 -13.27 4.66
C ILE A 77 -5.79 -13.92 5.34
N PHE A 78 -6.89 -13.18 5.52
CA PHE A 78 -7.99 -13.61 6.41
C PHE A 78 -9.30 -13.90 5.69
N GLU A 79 -9.47 -13.46 4.45
CA GLU A 79 -10.75 -13.51 3.74
C GLU A 79 -10.66 -14.23 2.38
N SER A 80 -9.58 -14.97 2.10
CA SER A 80 -9.38 -15.69 0.84
C SER A 80 -10.49 -16.70 0.48
N ALA A 81 -11.26 -17.16 1.47
CA ALA A 81 -12.43 -18.01 1.23
C ALA A 81 -13.66 -17.25 0.69
N GLU A 82 -13.77 -15.94 0.93
CA GLU A 82 -14.94 -15.11 0.62
C GLU A 82 -14.63 -13.95 -0.36
N VAL A 83 -13.34 -13.73 -0.65
CA VAL A 83 -12.80 -12.67 -1.50
C VAL A 83 -11.84 -13.28 -2.53
N ASP A 84 -11.82 -12.72 -3.74
CA ASP A 84 -10.89 -13.10 -4.79
C ASP A 84 -9.44 -12.71 -4.42
N GLU A 85 -8.74 -13.65 -3.78
CA GLU A 85 -7.36 -13.49 -3.31
C GLU A 85 -6.39 -13.16 -4.44
N LEU A 86 -6.50 -13.86 -5.58
CA LEU A 86 -5.64 -13.61 -6.75
C LEU A 86 -5.85 -12.20 -7.25
N LYS A 87 -7.10 -11.72 -7.30
CA LYS A 87 -7.36 -10.36 -7.71
C LYS A 87 -6.83 -9.33 -6.72
N ALA A 88 -6.95 -9.60 -5.42
CA ALA A 88 -6.39 -8.74 -4.38
C ALA A 88 -4.85 -8.67 -4.48
N GLU A 89 -4.17 -9.78 -4.78
CA GLU A 89 -2.72 -9.84 -5.03
C GLU A 89 -2.31 -9.00 -6.24
N GLU A 90 -3.03 -9.13 -7.36
CA GLU A 90 -2.77 -8.35 -8.57
C GLU A 90 -2.93 -6.84 -8.32
N VAL A 91 -4.02 -6.46 -7.64
CA VAL A 91 -4.29 -5.06 -7.28
C VAL A 91 -3.23 -4.53 -6.34
N PHE A 92 -2.85 -5.32 -5.33
CA PHE A 92 -1.78 -4.99 -4.41
C PHE A 92 -0.47 -4.70 -5.15
N THR A 93 -0.03 -5.62 -6.00
CA THR A 93 1.23 -5.50 -6.76
C THR A 93 1.23 -4.26 -7.64
N LEU A 94 0.17 -4.03 -8.42
CA LEU A 94 0.09 -2.88 -9.32
C LEU A 94 -0.06 -1.55 -8.59
N PHE A 95 -0.83 -1.51 -7.49
CA PHE A 95 -0.98 -0.32 -6.67
C PHE A 95 0.35 0.05 -6.01
N PHE A 96 1.07 -0.94 -5.48
CA PHE A 96 2.39 -0.74 -4.88
C PHE A 96 3.35 -0.16 -5.93
N ASP A 97 3.49 -0.80 -7.08
CA ASP A 97 4.39 -0.31 -8.13
C ASP A 97 3.99 1.10 -8.61
N THR A 98 2.70 1.34 -8.83
CA THR A 98 2.22 2.61 -9.38
C THR A 98 2.33 3.75 -8.38
N ILE A 99 1.84 3.58 -7.15
CA ILE A 99 1.75 4.65 -6.17
C ILE A 99 3.04 4.79 -5.36
N LEU A 100 3.62 3.68 -4.89
CA LEU A 100 4.83 3.75 -4.06
C LEU A 100 6.05 4.08 -4.89
N ASN A 101 6.23 3.39 -6.03
CA ASN A 101 7.42 3.58 -6.85
C ASN A 101 7.22 4.67 -7.92
N GLN A 102 6.29 4.49 -8.85
CA GLN A 102 6.20 5.34 -10.06
C GLN A 102 5.69 6.75 -9.78
N ALA A 103 4.68 6.90 -8.92
CA ALA A 103 4.14 8.20 -8.51
C ALA A 103 5.10 8.93 -7.55
N GLY A 104 6.08 8.22 -6.99
CA GLY A 104 7.09 8.78 -6.11
C GLY A 104 6.56 9.04 -4.70
N MET A 105 5.67 8.21 -4.16
CA MET A 105 5.33 8.27 -2.74
C MET A 105 6.54 7.85 -1.89
N GLN A 106 7.24 6.78 -2.25
CA GLN A 106 8.50 6.39 -1.63
C GLN A 106 9.65 7.23 -2.22
N GLN A 107 10.19 8.18 -1.45
CA GLN A 107 11.26 9.06 -1.95
C GLN A 107 12.60 8.33 -2.19
N SER A 108 12.75 7.12 -1.65
CA SER A 108 13.93 6.27 -1.85
C SER A 108 13.82 5.32 -3.04
N ALA A 109 12.69 5.29 -3.74
CA ALA A 109 12.51 4.40 -4.88
C ALA A 109 13.55 4.71 -5.97
N PRO A 110 14.23 3.69 -6.52
CA PRO A 110 15.20 3.89 -7.58
C PRO A 110 14.49 4.37 -8.87
N PRO A 111 15.14 5.20 -9.71
CA PRO A 111 14.57 5.56 -11.01
C PRO A 111 14.22 4.32 -11.85
N LEU A 112 13.09 4.38 -12.58
CA LEU A 112 12.63 3.28 -13.46
C LEU A 112 13.74 2.63 -14.33
N PRO A 113 14.66 3.39 -14.96
CA PRO A 113 15.72 2.80 -15.79
C PRO A 113 16.72 1.91 -15.03
N VAL A 114 16.81 2.03 -13.71
CA VAL A 114 17.76 1.27 -12.87
C VAL A 114 17.08 0.22 -11.99
N ALA A 115 15.74 0.16 -11.98
CA ALA A 115 14.96 -0.69 -11.06
C ALA A 115 15.05 -2.20 -11.35
N LYS A 116 15.28 -2.64 -12.60
CA LYS A 116 15.33 -4.08 -12.94
C LYS A 116 16.73 -4.69 -12.96
N SER A 117 17.69 -4.08 -13.67
CA SER A 117 18.95 -4.78 -14.00
C SER A 117 19.98 -4.86 -12.88
N LYS A 118 19.91 -3.98 -11.87
CA LYS A 118 20.87 -3.94 -10.75
C LYS A 118 20.29 -4.42 -9.41
N PHE A 119 19.00 -4.75 -9.38
CA PHE A 119 18.28 -5.21 -8.18
C PHE A 119 18.00 -6.72 -8.18
N GLU A 120 18.08 -7.41 -9.32
CA GLU A 120 18.01 -8.87 -9.38
C GLU A 120 19.29 -9.45 -8.74
N TYR A 121 19.18 -9.80 -7.46
CA TYR A 121 20.22 -10.49 -6.71
C TYR A 121 19.75 -11.93 -6.48
N GLU A 122 20.44 -12.90 -7.09
CA GLU A 122 20.05 -14.32 -7.04
C GLU A 122 20.43 -15.03 -5.72
N GLY A 123 21.10 -14.35 -4.78
CA GLY A 123 21.53 -14.91 -3.49
C GLY A 123 20.80 -14.31 -2.28
N GLU A 124 21.17 -14.72 -1.05
CA GLU A 124 20.73 -14.02 0.17
C GLU A 124 21.35 -12.62 0.23
N PRO A 125 20.54 -11.54 0.28
CA PRO A 125 21.06 -10.19 0.36
C PRO A 125 21.79 -9.97 1.69
N GLU A 126 22.93 -9.28 1.65
CA GLU A 126 23.62 -8.84 2.87
C GLU A 126 22.72 -7.89 3.69
N ILE A 127 22.91 -7.84 5.01
CA ILE A 127 22.05 -7.07 5.94
C ILE A 127 21.99 -5.54 5.68
N TYR A 128 22.80 -5.04 4.72
CA TYR A 128 22.83 -3.66 4.24
C TYR A 128 22.91 -3.56 2.71
N PHE A 129 22.34 -4.55 1.99
CA PHE A 129 22.31 -4.55 0.54
C PHE A 129 21.66 -3.26 0.01
N ARG A 130 22.42 -2.49 -0.75
CA ARG A 130 21.99 -1.23 -1.35
C ARG A 130 22.59 -1.10 -2.74
N HIS A 131 21.85 -0.45 -3.63
CA HIS A 131 22.36 -0.17 -4.96
C HIS A 131 23.57 0.78 -4.91
N PRO A 132 24.66 0.55 -5.68
CA PRO A 132 25.89 1.35 -5.61
C PRO A 132 25.69 2.85 -5.85
N ASP A 133 24.71 3.20 -6.69
CA ASP A 133 24.40 4.58 -7.06
C ASP A 133 23.19 5.16 -6.31
N VAL A 134 22.67 4.51 -5.24
CA VAL A 134 21.68 5.17 -4.38
C VAL A 134 22.38 6.34 -3.69
N PRO A 135 21.99 7.59 -3.99
CA PRO A 135 22.63 8.73 -3.37
C PRO A 135 22.36 8.69 -1.87
N PHE A 136 23.40 8.89 -1.07
CA PHE A 136 23.22 9.20 0.35
C PHE A 136 22.30 10.42 0.47
N PRO A 137 21.52 10.57 1.56
CA PRO A 137 20.53 11.65 1.68
C PRO A 137 21.05 13.02 1.20
N PRO A 138 22.27 13.50 1.57
CA PRO A 138 22.80 14.79 1.09
C PRO A 138 22.99 14.92 -0.43
N MET A 139 23.05 13.80 -1.17
CA MET A 139 23.18 13.73 -2.63
C MET A 139 21.86 13.39 -3.33
N ALA A 140 20.77 13.11 -2.58
CA ALA A 140 19.49 12.68 -3.13
C ALA A 140 18.64 13.83 -3.72
N GLY A 141 19.22 15.04 -3.89
CA GLY A 141 18.56 16.25 -4.38
C GLY A 141 18.13 17.21 -3.26
N GLY A 142 17.78 18.45 -3.62
CA GLY A 142 17.47 19.51 -2.65
C GLY A 142 18.70 20.11 -1.95
N GLU A 143 18.52 21.25 -1.27
CA GLU A 143 19.62 21.97 -0.59
C GLU A 143 20.30 21.14 0.52
N TYR A 144 19.55 20.22 1.13
CA TYR A 144 19.98 19.41 2.28
C TYR A 144 19.92 17.90 2.05
N GLY A 145 19.59 17.48 0.82
CA GLY A 145 19.24 16.10 0.56
C GLY A 145 17.74 15.79 0.69
N ILE A 146 17.28 14.75 -0.01
CA ILE A 146 15.93 14.19 0.18
C ILE A 146 16.05 13.05 1.19
N ALA A 147 15.33 13.15 2.30
CA ALA A 147 15.24 12.05 3.26
C ALA A 147 14.55 10.85 2.56
N PRO A 148 15.06 9.61 2.74
CA PRO A 148 14.51 8.41 2.11
C PRO A 148 13.22 7.94 2.80
N VAL A 149 12.29 8.86 3.04
CA VAL A 149 11.00 8.65 3.71
C VAL A 149 9.85 8.72 2.70
N PHE A 150 8.62 8.52 3.16
CA PHE A 150 7.45 8.75 2.31
C PHE A 150 7.17 10.26 2.14
N ALA A 151 6.69 10.63 0.96
CA ALA A 151 6.00 11.90 0.73
C ALA A 151 4.68 11.92 1.52
N SER A 152 4.12 13.11 1.77
CA SER A 152 2.82 13.23 2.43
C SER A 152 1.69 12.85 1.50
N SER A 153 1.81 13.18 0.21
CA SER A 153 0.82 12.82 -0.80
C SER A 153 1.35 12.80 -2.24
N VAL A 154 0.63 12.06 -3.09
CA VAL A 154 0.78 12.09 -4.55
C VAL A 154 -0.59 12.33 -5.19
N THR A 155 -0.62 13.12 -6.27
CA THR A 155 -1.84 13.48 -7.00
C THR A 155 -1.67 13.25 -8.49
N TYR A 156 -2.61 12.54 -9.13
CA TYR A 156 -2.65 12.40 -10.57
C TYR A 156 -3.50 13.51 -11.20
N ARG A 157 -2.89 14.31 -12.08
CA ARG A 157 -3.54 15.41 -12.80
C ARG A 157 -2.95 15.53 -14.20
N ASP A 158 -3.81 15.68 -15.21
CA ASP A 158 -3.39 15.94 -16.60
C ASP A 158 -2.33 14.97 -17.15
N GLY A 159 -2.45 13.68 -16.82
CA GLY A 159 -1.54 12.65 -17.33
C GLY A 159 -0.25 12.46 -16.54
N LYS A 160 -0.03 13.21 -15.46
CA LYS A 160 1.21 13.21 -14.67
C LYS A 160 0.94 13.13 -13.16
N TRP A 161 1.95 12.68 -12.43
CA TRP A 161 1.97 12.69 -10.97
C TRP A 161 2.59 14.00 -10.43
N GLU A 162 1.92 14.59 -9.45
CA GLU A 162 2.40 15.71 -8.64
C GLU A 162 2.63 15.20 -7.22
N ILE A 163 3.72 15.63 -6.58
CA ILE A 163 4.19 15.08 -5.30
C ILE A 163 4.33 16.21 -4.28
N ASP A 164 3.67 16.06 -3.13
CA ASP A 164 3.98 16.85 -1.93
C ASP A 164 5.02 16.10 -1.08
N ARG A 165 6.22 16.66 -1.02
CA ARG A 165 7.37 16.04 -0.33
C ARG A 165 7.46 16.39 1.16
N THR A 166 6.43 17.02 1.73
CA THR A 166 6.37 17.20 3.18
C THR A 166 6.34 15.84 3.87
N PHE A 167 6.94 15.76 5.07
CA PHE A 167 6.97 14.51 5.83
C PHE A 167 5.77 14.47 6.80
N ASP A 168 4.91 13.48 6.62
CA ASP A 168 3.85 13.13 7.57
C ASP A 168 4.28 11.91 8.39
N ALA A 169 4.71 12.16 9.64
CA ALA A 169 5.20 11.12 10.52
C ALA A 169 4.12 10.10 10.92
N ALA A 170 2.86 10.52 11.05
CA ALA A 170 1.78 9.63 11.50
C ALA A 170 1.39 8.66 10.40
N GLY A 171 1.12 9.17 9.20
CA GLY A 171 0.79 8.33 8.05
C GLY A 171 1.99 7.47 7.61
N ALA A 172 3.23 7.98 7.69
CA ALA A 172 4.41 7.16 7.42
C ALA A 172 4.55 5.98 8.39
N MET A 173 4.31 6.19 9.69
CA MET A 173 4.35 5.11 10.68
C MET A 173 3.25 4.07 10.43
N HIS A 174 2.03 4.51 10.09
CA HIS A 174 0.94 3.62 9.75
C HIS A 174 1.26 2.79 8.50
N ALA A 175 1.76 3.42 7.43
CA ALA A 175 2.17 2.73 6.21
C ALA A 175 3.26 1.70 6.48
N SER A 176 4.28 2.06 7.26
CA SER A 176 5.33 1.12 7.66
C SER A 176 4.78 -0.10 8.39
N ASN A 177 3.83 0.09 9.32
CA ASN A 177 3.21 -1.03 10.04
C ASN A 177 2.42 -1.96 9.13
N GLU A 178 1.66 -1.42 8.17
CA GLU A 178 0.88 -2.23 7.23
C GLU A 178 1.77 -2.90 6.17
N MET A 179 2.92 -2.33 5.84
CA MET A 179 3.91 -2.93 4.92
C MET A 179 4.80 -4.01 5.54
N ILE A 180 4.78 -4.22 6.86
CA ILE A 180 5.46 -5.38 7.45
C ILE A 180 4.84 -6.70 6.94
N TRP A 181 3.56 -6.67 6.57
CA TRP A 181 2.80 -7.82 6.11
C TRP A 181 2.96 -8.12 4.61
N LEU A 182 3.86 -7.42 3.89
CA LEU A 182 4.12 -7.68 2.47
C LEU A 182 4.56 -9.12 2.20
N HIS A 183 5.39 -9.65 3.10
CA HIS A 183 5.94 -11.00 3.07
C HIS A 183 5.27 -11.89 4.13
N HIS A 184 3.94 -11.80 4.27
CA HIS A 184 3.18 -12.58 5.24
C HIS A 184 3.35 -14.11 5.11
N ASP A 185 3.78 -14.58 3.95
CA ASP A 185 4.10 -15.96 3.62
C ASP A 185 5.51 -16.38 4.06
N GLU A 186 6.41 -15.42 4.26
CA GLU A 186 7.81 -15.66 4.68
C GLU A 186 8.05 -15.26 6.15
N VAL A 187 7.23 -14.37 6.72
CA VAL A 187 7.36 -13.85 8.08
C VAL A 187 6.06 -14.09 8.85
N ASP A 188 6.08 -15.04 9.80
CA ASP A 188 5.00 -15.21 10.77
C ASP A 188 5.04 -14.10 11.83
N GLY A 189 4.28 -13.04 11.57
CA GLY A 189 4.13 -11.90 12.48
C GLY A 189 3.27 -12.18 13.72
N PHE A 190 2.72 -13.39 13.86
CA PHE A 190 1.90 -13.76 15.01
C PHE A 190 2.76 -14.47 16.07
N PRO A 191 2.81 -13.98 17.32
CA PRO A 191 3.46 -14.72 18.38
C PRO A 191 2.76 -16.06 18.57
N ILE A 192 3.53 -17.15 18.54
CA ILE A 192 3.04 -18.48 18.94
C ILE A 192 2.74 -18.40 20.44
N LEU A 193 1.48 -18.59 20.82
CA LEU A 193 1.03 -18.68 22.21
C LEU A 193 1.45 -20.00 22.86
#